data_AF-A0A971ZJ88-F1
#
_entry.id   AF-A0A971ZJ88-F1
#
_cell.length_a   1.000
_cell.length_b   1.000
_cell.length_c   1.000
_cell.angle_alpha   90.00
_cell.angle_beta   90.00
_cell.angle_gamma   90.00
#
_symmetry.space_group_name_H-M   'P 1'
#
loop_
_entity.id
_entity.type
_entity.pdbx_description
1 polymer ?
#
loop_
_entity_poly.entity_id
_entity_poly.type
_entity_poly.pdbx_seq_one_letter_code
_entity_poly.pdbx_strand_id
1 'polypeptide(L)'
;MYEQDYIIRLVRNMVKIIAKAFLGKEGAKYEITDEQNLTQTDLLHRRLLHLLKEGKINEAENMLFEEVDTNDIKYLELALDFYNRLNEMDDEFLENNNFSRKEVEEGLKDLLKEFGISI
;
A
#
# COMPACT_ATOMS: atom_id res chain seq x y z
N MET A 1 21.47 1.36 -4.75
CA MET A 1 21.78 1.86 -3.40
C MET A 1 21.27 3.29 -3.17
N TYR A 2 21.96 4.37 -3.55
CA TYR A 2 21.52 5.74 -3.22
C TYR A 2 20.12 6.14 -3.75
N GLU A 3 19.78 5.74 -4.96
CA GLU A 3 18.48 6.01 -5.58
C GLU A 3 17.35 5.23 -4.89
N GLN A 4 17.54 3.92 -4.66
CA GLN A 4 16.61 3.08 -3.91
C GLN A 4 16.38 3.64 -2.49
N ASP A 5 17.44 4.02 -1.77
CA ASP A 5 17.34 4.62 -0.44
C ASP A 5 16.55 5.94 -0.45
N TYR A 6 16.70 6.73 -1.51
CA TYR A 6 15.94 7.96 -1.69
C TYR A 6 14.45 7.66 -1.91
N ILE A 7 14.12 6.74 -2.82
CA ILE A 7 12.74 6.35 -3.11
C ILE A 7 12.07 5.76 -1.86
N ILE A 8 12.76 4.91 -1.10
CA ILE A 8 12.24 4.34 0.15
C ILE A 8 11.84 5.44 1.13
N ARG A 9 12.67 6.48 1.29
CA ARG A 9 12.36 7.63 2.15
C ARG A 9 11.20 8.45 1.61
N LEU A 10 11.15 8.64 0.29
CA LEU A 10 10.07 9.38 -0.37
C LEU A 10 8.72 8.70 -0.14
N VAL A 11 8.60 7.42 -0.46
CA VAL A 11 7.38 6.61 -0.24
C VAL A 11 6.96 6.64 1.23
N ARG A 12 7.90 6.40 2.15
CA ARG A 12 7.63 6.46 3.60
C ARG A 12 7.08 7.82 4.04
N ASN A 13 7.62 8.91 3.51
CA ASN A 13 7.16 10.26 3.84
C ASN A 13 5.78 10.55 3.24
N MET A 14 5.52 10.12 2.00
CA MET A 14 4.19 10.24 1.38
C MET A 14 3.14 9.53 2.22
N VAL A 15 3.37 8.26 2.58
CA VAL A 15 2.45 7.49 3.44
C VAL A 15 2.14 8.23 4.75
N LYS A 16 3.17 8.75 5.43
CA LYS A 16 2.97 9.50 6.69
C LYS A 16 2.18 10.78 6.51
N ILE A 17 2.47 11.56 5.48
CA ILE A 17 1.78 12.83 5.21
C ILE A 17 0.32 12.57 4.90
N ILE A 18 0.02 11.60 4.03
CA ILE A 18 -1.36 11.26 3.67
C ILE A 18 -2.10 10.67 4.86
N ALA A 19 -1.49 9.75 5.62
CA ALA A 19 -2.12 9.20 6.82
C ALA A 19 -2.47 10.29 7.84
N LYS A 20 -1.59 11.28 8.03
CA LYS A 20 -1.84 12.39 8.95
C LYS A 20 -2.94 13.31 8.46
N ALA A 21 -2.94 13.64 7.17
CA ALA A 21 -3.90 14.56 6.57
C ALA A 21 -5.31 13.98 6.46
N PHE A 22 -5.43 12.71 6.06
CA PHE A 22 -6.71 12.09 5.70
C PHE A 22 -7.24 11.10 6.74
N LEU A 23 -6.36 10.47 7.53
CA LEU A 23 -6.76 9.48 8.55
C LEU A 23 -6.59 10.00 9.99
N GLY A 24 -5.91 11.14 10.17
CA GLY A 24 -5.54 11.64 11.50
C GLY A 24 -4.55 10.74 12.24
N LYS A 25 -3.79 9.90 11.52
CA LYS A 25 -2.86 8.90 12.08
C LYS A 25 -1.41 9.26 11.75
N GLU A 26 -0.48 8.90 12.64
CA GLU A 26 0.97 9.08 12.39
C GLU A 26 1.56 8.07 11.39
N GLY A 27 0.77 7.08 10.97
CA GLY A 27 1.08 6.11 9.93
C GLY A 27 -0.18 5.41 9.44
N ALA A 28 -0.03 4.58 8.41
CA ALA A 28 -1.16 3.93 7.76
C ALA A 28 -1.25 2.43 8.05
N LYS A 29 -0.82 1.99 9.23
CA LYS A 29 -0.93 0.57 9.57
C LYS A 29 -2.41 0.18 9.68
N TYR A 30 -2.88 -0.66 8.76
CA TYR A 30 -4.24 -1.17 8.78
C TYR A 30 -4.36 -2.30 9.83
N GLU A 31 -5.38 -2.22 10.67
CA GLU A 31 -5.64 -3.18 11.74
C GLU A 31 -7.10 -3.66 11.69
N ILE A 32 -7.28 -4.98 11.70
CA ILE A 32 -8.60 -5.61 11.83
C ILE A 32 -9.00 -5.53 13.29
N THR A 33 -10.09 -4.81 13.58
CA THR A 33 -10.55 -4.58 14.94
C THR A 33 -11.56 -5.62 15.45
N ASP A 34 -12.26 -6.30 14.55
CA ASP A 34 -13.23 -7.35 14.87
C ASP A 34 -13.00 -8.59 13.99
N GLU A 35 -12.37 -9.60 14.57
CA GLU A 35 -12.08 -10.89 13.94
C GLU A 35 -13.34 -11.74 13.68
N GLN A 36 -14.46 -11.45 14.36
CA GLN A 36 -15.71 -12.21 14.22
C GLN A 36 -16.61 -11.65 13.12
N ASN A 37 -16.49 -10.35 12.81
CA ASN A 37 -17.29 -9.65 11.80
C ASN A 37 -16.38 -8.92 10.80
N LEU A 38 -15.75 -9.67 9.91
CA LEU A 38 -14.83 -9.12 8.90
C LEU A 38 -15.59 -8.26 7.88
N THR A 39 -15.09 -7.05 7.66
CA THR A 39 -15.55 -6.17 6.58
C THR A 39 -14.95 -6.60 5.24
N GLN A 40 -15.46 -6.06 4.13
CA GLN A 40 -14.87 -6.29 2.80
C GLN A 40 -13.41 -5.81 2.74
N THR A 41 -13.12 -4.68 3.38
CA THR A 41 -11.78 -4.11 3.51
C THR A 41 -10.85 -5.06 4.30
N ASP A 42 -11.32 -5.68 5.38
CA ASP A 42 -10.53 -6.68 6.12
C ASP A 42 -10.24 -7.94 5.29
N LEU A 43 -11.22 -8.41 4.52
CA LEU A 43 -11.06 -9.56 3.62
C LEU A 43 -10.09 -9.26 2.47
N LEU A 44 -10.16 -8.05 1.90
CA LEU A 44 -9.20 -7.59 0.92
C LEU A 44 -7.79 -7.51 1.52
N HIS A 45 -7.63 -6.91 2.70
CA HIS A 45 -6.35 -6.80 3.40
C HIS A 45 -5.68 -8.17 3.57
N ARG A 46 -6.44 -9.17 4.03
CA ARG A 46 -5.95 -10.55 4.18
C ARG A 46 -5.48 -11.16 2.87
N ARG A 47 -6.24 -10.97 1.79
CA ARG A 47 -5.89 -11.49 0.45
C ARG A 47 -4.63 -10.82 -0.08
N LEU A 48 -4.50 -9.50 0.05
CA LEU A 48 -3.30 -8.78 -0.33
C LEU A 48 -2.07 -9.25 0.45
N LEU A 49 -2.18 -9.38 1.78
CA LEU A 49 -1.07 -9.90 2.60
C LEU A 49 -0.70 -11.34 2.25
N HIS A 50 -1.67 -12.16 1.83
CA HIS A 50 -1.40 -13.52 1.37
C HIS A 50 -0.62 -13.51 0.05
N LEU A 51 -1.04 -12.72 -0.94
CA LEU A 51 -0.34 -12.60 -2.23
C LEU A 51 1.08 -12.04 -2.07
N LEU A 52 1.25 -11.03 -1.21
CA LEU A 52 2.57 -10.48 -0.88
C LEU A 52 3.49 -11.54 -0.27
N LYS A 53 2.98 -12.42 0.60
CA LYS A 53 3.77 -13.55 1.16
C LYS A 53 4.15 -14.58 0.11
N GLU A 54 3.34 -14.75 -0.94
CA GLU A 54 3.62 -15.66 -2.05
C GLU A 54 4.55 -15.05 -3.12
N GLY A 55 4.96 -13.78 -2.98
CA GLY A 55 5.75 -13.08 -3.99
C GLY A 55 4.94 -12.59 -5.19
N LYS A 56 3.61 -12.72 -5.15
CA LYS A 56 2.71 -12.31 -6.23
C LYS A 56 2.38 -10.82 -6.16
N ILE A 57 3.41 -9.97 -6.23
CA ILE A 57 3.28 -8.52 -6.01
C ILE A 57 2.35 -7.88 -7.05
N ASN A 58 2.59 -8.17 -8.33
CA ASN A 58 1.77 -7.62 -9.42
C ASN A 58 0.30 -8.06 -9.32
N GLU A 59 0.03 -9.30 -8.92
CA GLU A 59 -1.36 -9.77 -8.70
C GLU A 59 -2.01 -9.06 -7.52
N ALA A 60 -1.25 -8.81 -6.45
CA ALA A 60 -1.74 -8.08 -5.29
C ALA A 60 -2.06 -6.62 -5.64
N GLU A 61 -1.19 -5.94 -6.39
CA GLU A 61 -1.42 -4.57 -6.83
C GLU A 61 -2.64 -4.48 -7.76
N ASN A 62 -2.76 -5.37 -8.75
CA ASN A 62 -3.93 -5.41 -9.62
C ASN A 62 -5.23 -5.61 -8.81
N MET A 63 -5.24 -6.56 -7.87
CA MET A 63 -6.39 -6.79 -6.98
C MET A 63 -6.72 -5.56 -6.13
N LEU A 64 -5.71 -4.85 -5.64
CA LEU A 64 -5.91 -3.61 -4.90
C LEU A 64 -6.65 -2.57 -5.77
N PHE A 65 -6.20 -2.33 -6.99
CA PHE A 65 -6.83 -1.36 -7.90
C PHE A 65 -8.23 -1.79 -8.35
N GLU A 66 -8.49 -3.09 -8.54
CA GLU A 66 -9.80 -3.61 -8.93
C GLU A 66 -10.85 -3.47 -7.82
N GLU A 67 -10.45 -3.59 -6.56
CA GLU A 67 -11.38 -3.69 -5.42
C GLU A 67 -11.47 -2.42 -4.57
N VAL A 68 -10.62 -1.42 -4.80
CA VAL A 68 -10.62 -0.18 -4.03
C VAL A 68 -11.91 0.62 -4.26
N ASP A 69 -12.61 1.00 -3.19
CA ASP A 69 -13.67 2.02 -3.24
C ASP A 69 -13.10 3.36 -2.82
N THR A 70 -12.98 4.28 -3.78
CA THR A 70 -12.39 5.61 -3.57
C THR A 70 -13.27 6.53 -2.71
N ASN A 71 -14.52 6.15 -2.45
CA ASN A 71 -15.42 6.89 -1.55
C ASN A 71 -15.29 6.45 -0.07
N ASP A 72 -14.60 5.35 0.20
CA ASP A 72 -14.40 4.83 1.55
C ASP A 72 -12.95 5.02 2.01
N ILE A 73 -12.78 5.85 3.03
CA ILE A 73 -11.49 6.19 3.61
C ILE A 73 -10.77 4.97 4.22
N LYS A 74 -11.48 3.90 4.56
CA LYS A 74 -10.87 2.65 5.01
C LYS A 74 -10.07 1.96 3.92
N TYR A 75 -10.49 2.10 2.67
CA TYR A 75 -9.71 1.60 1.54
C TYR A 75 -8.44 2.43 1.31
N LEU A 76 -8.48 3.75 1.54
CA LEU A 76 -7.27 4.57 1.54
C LEU A 76 -6.29 4.10 2.63
N GLU A 77 -6.78 3.84 3.85
CA GLU A 77 -5.95 3.31 4.94
C GLU A 77 -5.28 1.97 4.56
N LEU A 78 -6.08 1.02 4.05
CA LEU A 78 -5.60 -0.28 3.60
C LEU A 78 -4.55 -0.18 2.49
N ALA A 79 -4.80 0.68 1.51
CA ALA A 79 -3.93 0.84 0.35
C ALA A 79 -2.59 1.50 0.73
N LEU A 80 -2.62 2.48 1.66
CA LEU A 80 -1.41 3.04 2.23
C LEU A 80 -0.62 2.01 3.07
N ASP A 81 -1.29 1.14 3.83
CA ASP A 81 -0.64 0.01 4.54
C ASP A 81 0.07 -0.91 3.54
N PHE A 82 -0.60 -1.25 2.43
CA PHE A 82 -0.07 -2.10 1.37
C PHE A 82 1.24 -1.55 0.81
N TYR A 83 1.26 -0.29 0.35
CA TYR A 83 2.47 0.33 -0.18
C TYR A 83 3.54 0.56 0.89
N ASN A 84 3.16 0.82 2.15
CA ASN A 84 4.15 0.91 3.23
C ASN A 84 4.86 -0.42 3.47
N ARG A 85 4.12 -1.54 3.46
CA ARG A 85 4.70 -2.89 3.60
C ARG A 85 5.59 -3.24 2.41
N LEU A 86 5.12 -2.96 1.20
CA LEU A 86 5.89 -3.22 -0.02
C LEU A 86 7.20 -2.41 -0.03
N ASN A 87 7.16 -1.17 0.48
CA ASN A 87 8.33 -0.32 0.66
C ASN A 87 9.28 -0.79 1.78
N GLU A 88 8.82 -1.64 2.70
CA GLU A 88 9.64 -2.24 3.77
C GLU A 88 10.25 -3.60 3.38
N MET A 89 9.79 -4.22 2.28
CA MET A 89 10.40 -5.44 1.75
C MET A 89 11.81 -5.19 1.22
N ASP A 90 12.66 -6.22 1.24
CA ASP A 90 14.05 -6.13 0.75
C ASP A 90 14.11 -5.94 -0.77
N ASP A 91 15.12 -5.22 -1.24
CA ASP A 91 15.32 -4.98 -2.69
C ASP A 91 15.41 -6.29 -3.48
N GLU A 92 16.13 -7.29 -2.94
CA GLU A 92 16.28 -8.62 -3.56
C GLU A 92 14.92 -9.34 -3.70
N PHE A 93 14.02 -9.19 -2.72
CA PHE A 93 12.69 -9.79 -2.81
C PHE A 93 11.86 -9.14 -3.92
N LEU A 94 11.88 -7.82 -4.02
CA LEU A 94 11.18 -7.11 -5.09
C LEU A 94 11.72 -7.51 -6.46
N GLU A 95 13.05 -7.47 -6.63
CA GLU A 95 13.72 -7.82 -7.88
C GLU A 95 13.45 -9.26 -8.32
N ASN A 96 13.50 -10.23 -7.39
CA ASN A 96 13.19 -11.63 -7.67
C ASN A 96 11.73 -11.86 -8.09
N ASN A 97 10.83 -10.95 -7.73
CA ASN A 97 9.42 -11.00 -8.09
C ASN A 97 9.06 -10.00 -9.21
N ASN A 98 10.06 -9.53 -9.96
CA ASN A 98 9.91 -8.57 -11.08
C ASN A 98 9.17 -7.29 -10.67
N PHE A 99 9.56 -6.72 -9.52
CA PHE A 99 9.06 -5.45 -9.02
C PHE A 99 10.23 -4.57 -8.57
N SER A 100 10.06 -3.26 -8.59
CA SER A 100 11.11 -2.29 -8.30
C SER A 100 10.64 -1.21 -7.33
N ARG A 101 11.59 -0.52 -6.69
CA ARG A 101 11.27 0.64 -5.83
C ARG A 101 10.52 1.73 -6.58
N LYS A 102 10.84 1.91 -7.85
CA LYS A 102 10.18 2.89 -8.70
C LYS A 102 8.71 2.51 -8.92
N GLU A 103 8.41 1.23 -9.15
CA GLU A 103 7.02 0.75 -9.26
C GLU A 103 6.26 0.95 -7.95
N VAL A 104 6.89 0.76 -6.78
CA VAL A 104 6.25 1.09 -5.48
C VAL A 104 5.85 2.57 -5.42
N GLU A 105 6.73 3.47 -5.85
CA GLU A 105 6.47 4.92 -5.85
C GLU A 105 5.38 5.29 -6.87
N GLU A 106 5.48 4.78 -8.09
CA GLU A 106 4.54 5.05 -9.18
C GLU A 106 3.14 4.51 -8.83
N GLY A 107 3.04 3.27 -8.37
CA GLY A 107 1.78 2.67 -7.93
C GLY A 107 1.13 3.45 -6.79
N LEU A 108 1.88 3.89 -5.78
CA LEU A 108 1.34 4.72 -4.70
C LEU A 108 0.83 6.07 -5.23
N LYS A 109 1.55 6.72 -6.14
CA LYS A 109 1.08 7.99 -6.74
C LYS A 109 -0.19 7.79 -7.56
N ASP A 110 -0.27 6.71 -8.33
CA ASP A 110 -1.43 6.42 -9.16
C ASP A 110 -2.65 6.07 -8.30
N LEU A 111 -2.46 5.28 -7.25
CA LEU A 111 -3.49 5.04 -6.24
C LEU A 111 -4.00 6.37 -5.65
N LEU A 112 -3.11 7.27 -5.22
CA LEU A 112 -3.53 8.53 -4.62
C LEU A 112 -4.34 9.40 -5.59
N LYS A 113 -4.01 9.37 -6.90
CA LYS A 113 -4.81 10.05 -7.93
C LYS A 113 -6.22 9.46 -8.05
N GLU A 114 -6.40 8.15 -7.92
CA GLU A 114 -7.74 7.52 -7.89
C GLU A 114 -8.60 8.05 -6.73
N PHE A 115 -7.98 8.35 -5.59
CA PHE A 115 -8.63 9.03 -4.45
C PHE A 115 -8.76 10.55 -4.62
N GLY A 116 -8.38 11.12 -5.77
CA GLY A 116 -8.42 12.56 -6.02
C GLY A 116 -7.34 13.35 -5.28
N ILE A 117 -6.29 12.69 -4.81
CA ILE A 117 -5.17 13.29 -4.07
C ILE A 117 -4.00 13.51 -5.04
N SER A 118 -3.74 14.77 -5.36
CA SER A 118 -2.61 15.16 -6.21
C SER A 118 -1.41 15.58 -5.37
N ILE A 119 -0.24 14.99 -5.65
CA ILE A 119 1.05 15.26 -4.99
C ILE A 119 2.19 15.36 -6.01
#